data_AF-A0A5E6NXK8-F1
#
_entry.id   AF-A0A5E6NXK8-F1
#
_cell.length_a   1.000
_cell.length_b   1.000
_cell.length_c   1.000
_cell.angle_alpha   90.00
_cell.angle_beta   90.00
_cell.angle_gamma   90.00
#
_symmetry.space_group_name_H-M   'P 1'
#
loop_
_entity.id
_entity.type
_entity.pdbx_description
1 polymer ?
#
loop_
_entity_poly.entity_id
_entity_poly.type
_entity_poly.pdbx_seq_one_letter_code
_entity_poly.pdbx_strand_id
1 'polypeptide(L)'
;MVIHNAPFDLGFLNHELQRMGVEQTIEDNCTIIDSLEISKQQRPGGMHNLDALCRRFEIDASARTVHGALLDAQILAQVYLAMTGGQSTLFNENQNDEQNSEVEISKVDSNRAKIKVVLANKEELEAHNIYFEHS
;
A
#
# COMPACT_ATOMS: atom_id res chain seq x y z
N MET A 1 -10.71 12.52 -5.24
CA MET A 1 -10.26 12.24 -3.87
C MET A 1 -9.03 11.35 -3.94
N VAL A 2 -7.93 11.74 -3.30
CA VAL A 2 -6.69 10.94 -3.25
C VAL A 2 -6.60 10.27 -1.89
N ILE A 3 -6.45 8.95 -1.85
CA ILE A 3 -6.42 8.15 -0.62
C ILE A 3 -5.21 7.22 -0.68
N HIS A 4 -4.64 6.87 0.46
CA HIS A 4 -3.62 5.83 0.54
C HIS A 4 -4.25 4.53 1.03
N ASN A 5 -4.27 3.50 0.19
CA ASN A 5 -5.02 2.26 0.44
C ASN A 5 -6.54 2.52 0.51
N ALA A 6 -7.09 3.02 -0.60
CA ALA A 6 -8.47 3.50 -0.72
C ALA A 6 -9.55 2.52 -0.20
N PRO A 7 -9.44 1.19 -0.39
CA PRO A 7 -10.45 0.26 0.12
C PRO A 7 -10.67 0.34 1.63
N PHE A 8 -9.66 0.73 2.41
CA PHE A 8 -9.78 0.89 3.85
C PHE A 8 -10.70 2.07 4.18
N ASP A 9 -10.33 3.30 3.80
CA ASP A 9 -11.10 4.50 4.13
C ASP A 9 -12.50 4.49 3.49
N LEU A 10 -12.63 4.03 2.24
CA LEU A 10 -13.94 3.93 1.58
C LEU A 10 -14.87 2.97 2.31
N GLY A 11 -14.34 1.86 2.83
CA GLY A 11 -15.12 0.92 3.64
C GLY A 11 -15.73 1.60 4.87
N PHE A 12 -14.94 2.40 5.58
CA PHE A 12 -15.42 3.16 6.74
C PHE A 12 -16.42 4.27 6.33
N LEU A 13 -16.10 5.06 5.31
CA LEU A 13 -16.94 6.18 4.87
C LEU A 13 -18.30 5.68 4.36
N ASN A 14 -18.32 4.66 3.51
CA ASN A 14 -19.55 4.10 2.96
C ASN A 14 -20.40 3.43 4.06
N HIS A 15 -19.76 2.78 5.03
CA HIS A 15 -20.48 2.21 6.17
C HIS A 15 -21.17 3.30 7.01
N GLU A 16 -20.48 4.39 7.31
CA GLU A 16 -21.08 5.51 8.06
C GLU A 16 -22.17 6.24 7.25
N LEU A 17 -22.00 6.41 5.95
CA LEU A 17 -23.05 6.94 5.06
C LEU A 17 -24.31 6.06 5.08
N GLN A 18 -24.13 4.74 5.01
CA GLN A 18 -25.24 3.80 5.11
C GLN A 18 -25.96 3.92 6.47
N ARG A 19 -25.22 4.09 7.57
CA ARG A 19 -25.80 4.31 8.91
C ARG A 19 -26.57 5.63 9.01
N MET A 20 -26.21 6.63 8.20
CA MET A 20 -26.92 7.90 8.08
C MET A 20 -28.14 7.83 7.14
N GLY A 21 -28.39 6.70 6.49
CA GLY A 21 -29.48 6.52 5.53
C GLY A 21 -29.18 7.05 4.14
N VAL A 22 -27.91 7.26 3.80
CA VAL A 22 -27.47 7.64 2.44
C VAL A 22 -27.25 6.35 1.64
N GLU A 23 -27.98 6.19 0.53
CA GLU A 23 -27.87 5.01 -0.34
C GLU A 23 -26.68 5.09 -1.32
N GLN A 24 -26.19 6.30 -1.59
CA GLN A 24 -25.07 6.54 -2.49
C GLN A 24 -23.74 6.28 -1.78
N THR A 25 -22.80 5.71 -2.51
CA THR A 25 -21.41 5.55 -2.07
C THR A 25 -20.60 6.81 -2.37
N ILE A 26 -19.43 6.93 -1.75
CA ILE A 26 -18.49 8.02 -2.06
C ILE A 26 -18.05 7.96 -3.53
N GLU A 27 -17.86 6.75 -4.05
CA GLU A 27 -17.43 6.46 -5.41
C GLU A 27 -18.44 6.95 -6.47
N ASP A 28 -19.73 6.98 -6.14
CA ASP A 28 -20.79 7.47 -7.03
C ASP A 28 -20.66 8.98 -7.29
N ASN A 29 -20.08 9.72 -6.33
CA ASN A 29 -20.02 11.17 -6.35
C ASN A 29 -18.59 11.73 -6.53
N CYS A 30 -17.57 10.91 -6.31
CA CYS A 30 -16.17 11.32 -6.33
C CYS A 30 -15.29 10.34 -7.10
N THR A 31 -14.45 10.86 -8.00
CA THR A 31 -13.35 10.07 -8.57
C THR A 31 -12.33 9.73 -7.50
N ILE A 32 -12.03 8.44 -7.31
CA ILE A 32 -11.06 7.96 -6.32
C ILE A 32 -9.72 7.66 -7.00
N ILE A 33 -8.65 8.10 -6.36
CA ILE A 33 -7.28 7.83 -6.76
C ILE A 33 -6.58 7.16 -5.59
N ASP A 34 -6.18 5.89 -5.76
CA ASP A 34 -5.36 5.18 -4.77
C ASP A 34 -3.87 5.41 -5.02
N SER A 35 -3.26 6.21 -4.15
CA SER A 35 -1.81 6.47 -4.18
C SER A 35 -0.96 5.22 -3.98
N LEU A 36 -1.48 4.19 -3.29
CA LEU A 36 -0.79 2.92 -3.11
C LEU A 36 -0.61 2.21 -4.45
N GLU A 37 -1.65 2.15 -5.27
CA GLU A 37 -1.60 1.54 -6.60
C GLU A 37 -0.64 2.29 -7.53
N ILE A 38 -0.71 3.62 -7.55
CA ILE A 38 0.23 4.45 -8.31
C ILE A 38 1.67 4.13 -7.90
N SER A 39 1.92 4.00 -6.59
CA SER A 39 3.27 3.73 -6.10
C SER A 39 3.77 2.34 -6.50
N LYS A 40 2.90 1.32 -6.51
CA LYS A 40 3.21 -0.05 -6.95
C LYS A 40 3.51 -0.11 -8.43
N GLN A 41 2.74 0.61 -9.25
CA GLN A 41 2.97 0.71 -10.70
C GLN A 41 4.31 1.38 -11.00
N GLN A 42 4.64 2.46 -10.28
CA GLN A 42 5.91 3.17 -10.46
C GLN A 42 7.13 2.33 -10.08
N ARG A 43 7.01 1.49 -9.04
CA ARG A 43 8.11 0.62 -8.60
C ARG A 43 7.61 -0.72 -8.04
N PRO A 44 7.51 -1.76 -8.87
CA PRO A 44 7.10 -3.08 -8.41
C PRO A 44 8.06 -3.66 -7.35
N GLY A 45 7.51 -4.38 -6.37
CA GLY A 45 8.28 -5.11 -5.35
C GLY A 45 8.89 -4.26 -4.23
N GLY A 46 8.58 -2.96 -4.19
CA GLY A 46 9.03 -2.05 -3.13
C GLY A 46 8.14 -2.07 -1.87
N MET A 47 8.60 -1.37 -0.84
CA MET A 47 7.75 -0.97 0.28
C MET A 47 6.98 0.29 -0.12
N HIS A 48 5.66 0.25 0.06
CA HIS A 48 4.75 1.30 -0.40
C HIS A 48 3.93 1.91 0.73
N ASN A 49 4.29 1.69 1.98
CA ASN A 49 3.68 2.41 3.09
C ASN A 49 4.09 3.89 3.06
N LEU A 50 3.29 4.75 3.69
CA LEU A 50 3.51 6.20 3.69
C LEU A 50 4.93 6.57 4.19
N ASP A 51 5.44 5.91 5.24
CA ASP A 51 6.78 6.16 5.78
C ASP A 51 7.90 5.87 4.77
N ALA A 52 7.78 4.77 4.00
CA ALA A 52 8.73 4.44 2.94
C ALA A 52 8.68 5.46 1.81
N LEU A 53 7.49 5.95 1.46
CA LEU A 53 7.33 7.00 0.45
C LEU A 53 7.91 8.33 0.93
N CYS A 54 7.70 8.72 2.20
CA CYS A 54 8.30 9.92 2.77
C CYS A 54 9.83 9.89 2.69
N ARG A 55 10.44 8.77 3.12
CA ARG A 55 11.89 8.59 3.04
C ARG A 55 12.41 8.64 1.60
N ARG A 56 11.66 8.06 0.66
CA ARG A 56 12.03 8.01 -0.76
C ARG A 56 12.03 9.39 -1.42
N PHE A 57 11.06 10.23 -1.06
CA PHE A 57 10.91 11.56 -1.63
C PHE A 57 11.54 12.66 -0.76
N GLU A 58 12.32 12.28 0.27
CA GLU A 58 12.97 13.21 1.20
C GLU A 58 11.97 14.18 1.87
N ILE A 59 10.74 13.70 2.11
CA ILE A 59 9.67 14.47 2.77
C ILE A 59 9.83 14.30 4.28
N ASP A 60 9.91 15.42 4.99
CA ASP A 60 10.01 15.42 6.44
C ASP A 60 8.69 14.98 7.09
N ALA A 61 8.74 13.82 7.76
CA ALA A 61 7.65 13.27 8.57
C ALA A 61 7.99 13.26 10.07
N SER A 62 9.02 14.01 10.51
CA SER A 62 9.47 14.04 11.91
C SER A 62 8.40 14.58 12.87
N ALA A 63 7.51 15.45 12.39
CA ALA A 63 6.38 15.97 13.14
C ALA A 63 5.24 14.95 13.37
N ARG A 64 5.36 13.71 12.84
CA ARG A 64 4.35 12.64 12.91
C ARG A 64 4.20 11.99 14.30
N THR A 65 4.80 12.56 15.34
CA THR A 65 4.76 12.05 16.72
C THR A 65 3.34 11.95 17.30
N VAL A 66 2.41 12.78 16.82
CA VAL A 66 0.98 12.63 17.11
C VAL A 66 0.29 12.27 15.80
N HIS A 67 -0.14 11.01 15.67
CA HIS A 67 -0.78 10.47 14.47
C HIS A 67 -2.10 11.21 14.20
N GLY A 68 -2.02 12.34 13.48
CA GLY A 68 -3.16 13.13 13.10
C GLY A 68 -3.52 12.87 11.65
N ALA A 69 -4.77 12.50 11.38
CA ALA A 69 -5.26 12.32 10.01
C ALA A 69 -5.01 13.56 9.12
N LEU A 70 -5.02 14.75 9.72
CA LEU A 70 -4.67 16.01 9.03
C LEU A 70 -3.21 16.03 8.55
N LEU A 71 -2.27 15.64 9.42
CA LEU A 71 -0.85 15.62 9.08
C LEU A 71 -0.59 14.52 8.04
N ASP A 72 -1.20 13.35 8.20
CA ASP A 72 -1.09 12.27 7.23
C ASP A 72 -1.68 12.68 5.86
N ALA A 73 -2.78 13.44 5.81
CA ALA A 73 -3.32 14.01 4.58
C ALA A 73 -2.36 15.03 3.94
N GLN A 74 -1.70 15.87 4.73
CA GLN A 74 -0.71 16.84 4.24
C GLN A 74 0.54 16.13 3.69
N ILE A 75 1.03 15.12 4.38
CA ILE A 75 2.15 14.29 3.92
C ILE A 75 1.76 13.55 2.63
N LEU A 76 0.57 12.95 2.60
CA LEU A 76 0.07 12.26 1.42
C LEU A 76 -0.03 13.19 0.20
N ALA A 77 -0.47 14.44 0.40
CA ALA A 77 -0.50 15.42 -0.68
C ALA A 77 0.89 15.72 -1.25
N GLN A 78 1.90 15.87 -0.39
CA GLN A 78 3.29 16.07 -0.81
C GLN A 78 3.84 14.84 -1.54
N VAL A 79 3.60 13.64 -1.01
CA VAL A 79 3.99 12.37 -1.63
C VAL A 79 3.33 12.22 -3.01
N TYR A 80 2.03 12.46 -3.11
CA TYR A 80 1.29 12.39 -4.37
C TYR A 80 1.83 13.38 -5.41
N LEU A 81 2.11 14.62 -4.99
CA LEU A 81 2.72 15.62 -5.86
C LEU A 81 4.13 15.22 -6.29
N ALA A 82 4.95 14.65 -5.41
CA ALA A 82 6.28 14.16 -5.77
C ALA A 82 6.22 12.95 -6.73
N MET A 83 5.22 12.08 -6.56
CA MET A 83 4.97 10.93 -7.43
C MET A 83 4.50 11.33 -8.83
N THR A 84 3.65 12.36 -8.92
CA THR A 84 2.99 12.78 -10.18
C THR A 84 3.61 14.02 -10.83
N GLY A 85 4.44 14.76 -10.08
CA GLY A 85 5.07 16.02 -10.49
C GLY A 85 6.50 15.87 -11.04
N GLY A 86 7.02 14.66 -11.21
CA GLY A 86 8.35 14.42 -11.79
C GLY A 86 8.43 14.92 -13.23
N GLN A 87 9.40 15.83 -13.49
CA GLN A 87 9.88 16.35 -14.77
C GLN A 87 8.84 16.35 -15.90
N SER A 88 8.13 17.48 -16.08
CA SER A 88 7.54 17.80 -17.37
C SER A 88 8.62 17.72 -18.45
N THR A 89 8.64 16.62 -19.20
CA THR A 89 9.01 16.60 -20.63
C THR A 89 10.31 17.30 -21.02
N LEU A 90 11.43 17.09 -20.32
CA LEU A 90 12.74 17.66 -20.73
C LEU A 90 13.82 16.64 -21.09
N PHE A 91 13.59 15.34 -20.92
CA PHE A 91 14.48 14.28 -21.42
C PHE A 91 13.71 13.04 -21.87
N ASN A 92 12.72 13.20 -22.75
CA ASN A 92 12.19 12.07 -23.50
C ASN A 92 12.66 12.15 -24.95
N GLU A 93 13.97 12.01 -25.13
CA GLU A 93 14.52 11.48 -26.38
C GLU A 93 14.95 10.03 -26.12
N ASN A 94 14.14 9.12 -26.65
CA ASN A 94 14.39 7.68 -26.82
C ASN A 94 14.25 6.85 -25.51
N GLN A 95 13.38 5.86 -25.41
CA GLN A 95 13.03 4.85 -26.40
C GLN A 95 11.57 4.40 -26.24
N ASN A 96 10.89 4.27 -27.37
CA ASN A 96 9.75 3.38 -27.50
C ASN A 96 10.25 1.95 -27.26
N ASP A 97 9.96 1.38 -26.10
CA ASP A 97 9.80 -0.06 -25.97
C ASP A 97 8.37 -0.32 -25.51
N GLU A 98 7.52 -0.59 -26.50
CA GLU A 98 6.29 -1.34 -26.30
C GLU A 98 6.66 -2.69 -25.69
N GLN A 99 6.62 -2.80 -24.38
CA GLN A 99 6.43 -4.08 -23.71
C GLN A 99 5.07 -4.08 -23.04
N ASN A 100 4.07 -4.39 -23.86
CA ASN A 100 2.80 -4.93 -23.41
C ASN A 100 3.09 -6.28 -22.71
N SER A 101 3.44 -6.21 -21.43
CA SER A 101 3.55 -7.39 -20.57
C SER A 101 2.19 -7.58 -19.92
N GLU A 102 1.28 -8.26 -20.62
CA GLU A 102 0.16 -8.93 -19.96
C GLU A 102 0.74 -9.78 -18.82
N VAL A 103 0.46 -9.39 -17.58
CA VAL A 103 0.80 -10.19 -16.41
C VAL A 103 -0.14 -11.39 -16.43
N GLU A 104 0.24 -12.45 -17.15
CA GLU A 104 -0.37 -13.76 -16.98
C GLU A 104 -0.14 -14.20 -15.53
N ILE A 105 -1.22 -14.27 -14.77
CA ILE A 105 -1.23 -14.88 -13.44
C ILE A 105 -0.98 -16.37 -13.65
N SER A 106 0.29 -16.79 -13.60
CA SER A 106 0.67 -18.19 -13.66
C SER A 106 0.09 -18.91 -12.44
N LYS A 107 -0.98 -19.68 -12.67
CA LYS A 107 -1.56 -20.56 -11.64
C LYS A 107 -0.49 -21.56 -11.21
N VAL A 108 -0.18 -21.57 -9.91
CA VAL A 108 0.78 -22.50 -9.32
C VAL A 108 0.25 -23.93 -9.50
N ASP A 109 1.09 -24.82 -10.02
CA ASP A 109 0.74 -26.21 -10.28
C ASP A 109 0.24 -26.92 -9.02
N SER A 110 -0.96 -27.48 -9.07
CA SER A 110 -1.59 -28.24 -7.99
C SER A 110 -0.83 -29.53 -7.66
N ASN A 111 0.07 -29.97 -8.53
CA ASN A 111 0.81 -31.22 -8.40
C ASN A 111 2.26 -31.01 -7.91
N ARG A 112 2.45 -30.12 -6.93
CA ARG A 112 3.78 -29.80 -6.38
C ARG A 112 4.31 -30.95 -5.51
N ALA A 113 5.60 -31.27 -5.67
CA ALA A 113 6.29 -32.24 -4.83
C ALA A 113 6.17 -31.88 -3.34
N LYS A 114 5.89 -32.88 -2.49
CA LYS A 114 5.78 -32.69 -1.03
C LYS A 114 7.11 -32.18 -0.47
N ILE A 115 7.10 -30.96 0.05
CA ILE A 115 8.25 -30.37 0.74
C ILE A 115 8.37 -31.01 2.12
N LYS A 116 9.60 -31.28 2.57
CA LYS A 116 9.86 -31.76 3.93
C LYS A 116 9.54 -30.64 4.93
N VAL A 117 8.46 -30.81 5.69
CA VAL A 117 8.12 -29.93 6.80
C VAL A 117 8.95 -30.37 8.01
N VAL A 118 9.71 -29.43 8.58
CA VAL A 118 10.43 -29.64 9.84
C VAL A 118 9.60 -28.99 10.94
N LEU A 119 9.17 -29.80 11.91
CA LEU A 119 8.42 -29.34 13.06
C LEU A 119 9.37 -28.89 14.16
N ALA A 120 8.89 -27.96 15.01
CA ALA A 120 9.60 -27.58 16.21
C ALA A 120 9.81 -28.79 17.13
N ASN A 121 10.98 -28.85 17.75
CA ASN A 121 11.30 -29.86 18.75
C ASN A 121 10.67 -29.48 20.12
N LYS A 122 10.76 -30.39 21.11
CA LYS A 122 10.16 -30.15 22.43
C LYS A 122 10.76 -28.95 23.16
N GLU A 123 12.08 -28.74 23.04
CA GLU A 123 12.78 -27.63 23.69
C GLU A 123 12.36 -26.27 23.10
N GLU A 124 12.19 -26.19 21.77
CA GLU A 124 11.73 -24.99 21.06
C GLU A 124 10.28 -24.64 21.44
N LEU A 125 9.43 -25.65 21.65
CA LEU A 125 8.04 -25.45 22.06
C LEU A 125 7.94 -24.94 23.51
N GLU A 126 8.78 -25.47 24.40
CA GLU A 126 8.87 -25.03 25.80
C GLU A 126 9.40 -23.59 25.89
N ALA A 127 10.45 -23.27 25.14
CA ALA A 127 10.99 -21.91 25.06
C ALA A 127 9.95 -20.91 24.53
N HIS A 128 9.18 -21.29 23.51
CA HIS A 128 8.07 -20.50 22.98
C HIS A 128 7.00 -20.24 24.06
N ASN A 129 6.60 -21.26 24.82
CA ASN A 129 5.57 -21.09 25.86
C ASN A 129 6.07 -20.21 27.02
N ILE A 130 7.33 -20.36 27.45
CA ILE A 130 7.93 -19.52 28.49
C ILE A 130 7.95 -18.04 28.06
N TYR A 131 8.25 -17.76 26.78
CA TYR A 131 8.25 -16.39 26.24
C TYR A 131 6.87 -15.72 26.36
N PHE A 132 5.79 -16.46 26.11
CA PHE A 132 4.41 -15.95 26.22
C PHE A 132 3.90 -15.84 27.66
N GLU A 133 4.44 -16.61 28.61
CA GLU A 133 4.05 -16.48 30.04
C GLU A 133 4.73 -15.30 30.75
N HIS A 134 5.83 -14.78 30.21
CA HIS A 134 6.59 -13.65 30.77
C HIS A 134 6.43 -12.33 29.99
N SER A 135 5.51 -12.27 29.03
CA SER A 135 5.11 -11.05 28.29
C SER A 135 3.73 -10.58 28.73
#